data_AF-A0A179BEA6-F1
#
_entry.id   AF-A0A179BEA6-F1
#
_cell.length_a   1.000
_cell.length_b   1.000
_cell.length_c   1.000
_cell.angle_alpha   90.00
_cell.angle_beta   90.00
_cell.angle_gamma   90.00
#
_symmetry.space_group_name_H-M   'P 1'
#
loop_
_entity.id
_entity.type
_entity.pdbx_description
1 polymer ?
#
loop_
_entity_poly.entity_id
_entity_poly.type
_entity_poly.pdbx_seq_one_letter_code
_entity_poly.pdbx_strand_id
1 'polypeptide(L)' 'MPNLAQMTGPLHIHNFYIDKLKANQERLFATDPELAQLLDNVAAVLSEHAVVMAEDIADREDDDT' A
#
# COMPACT_ATOMS: atom_id res chain seq x y z
N MET A 1 4.07 -5.70 22.30
CA MET A 1 3.92 -5.75 20.84
C MET A 1 2.54 -5.18 20.48
N PRO A 2 2.37 -4.54 19.32
CA PRO A 2 1.05 -4.09 18.86
C PRO A 2 0.10 -5.30 18.69
N ASN A 3 -1.21 -5.08 18.88
CA ASN A 3 -2.24 -6.09 18.61
C ASN A 3 -2.66 -6.08 17.13
N LEU A 4 -3.37 -7.12 16.66
CA LEU A 4 -3.78 -7.27 15.26
C LEU A 4 -4.58 -6.06 14.72
N ALA A 5 -5.45 -5.46 15.53
CA ALA A 5 -6.19 -4.25 15.16
C ALA A 5 -5.26 -3.03 14.94
N GLN A 6 -4.17 -2.93 15.71
CA GLN A 6 -3.15 -1.91 15.56
C GLN A 6 -2.26 -2.13 14.33
N MET A 7 -2.13 -3.36 13.82
CA MET A 7 -1.35 -3.70 12.63
C MET A 7 -2.16 -3.58 11.33
N THR A 8 -3.45 -3.93 11.38
CA THR A 8 -4.36 -3.87 10.21
C THR A 8 -4.77 -2.45 9.83
N GLY A 9 -4.82 -1.52 10.79
CA GLY A 9 -5.11 -0.11 10.52
C GLY A 9 -4.12 0.55 9.54
N PRO A 10 -2.81 0.49 9.80
CA PRO A 10 -1.78 0.95 8.87
C PRO A 10 -1.88 0.29 7.47
N LEU A 11 -2.09 -1.03 7.39
CA LEU A 11 -2.23 -1.73 6.12
C LEU A 11 -3.41 -1.19 5.27
N HIS A 12 -4.55 -0.91 5.92
CA HIS A 12 -5.69 -0.30 5.25
C HIS A 12 -5.37 1.08 4.66
N ILE A 13 -4.60 1.90 5.39
CA ILE A 13 -4.18 3.23 4.94
C ILE A 13 -3.23 3.12 3.73
N HIS A 14 -2.29 2.18 3.74
CA HIS A 14 -1.40 1.92 2.62
C HIS A 14 -2.18 1.58 1.34
N ASN A 15 -3.13 0.63 1.43
CA ASN A 15 -3.98 0.25 0.30
C ASN A 15 -4.80 1.43 -0.23
N PHE A 16 -5.38 2.23 0.66
CA PHE A 16 -6.11 3.45 0.27
C PHE A 16 -5.25 4.42 -0.56
N TYR A 17 -4.00 4.66 -0.14
CA TYR A 17 -3.11 5.56 -0.88
C TYR A 17 -2.64 4.97 -2.20
N ILE A 18 -2.35 3.66 -2.26
CA ILE A 18 -1.98 2.97 -3.50
C ILE A 18 -3.09 3.14 -4.55
N ASP A 19 -4.35 2.92 -4.17
CA ASP A 19 -5.49 3.06 -5.08
C ASP A 19 -5.64 4.50 -5.59
N LYS A 20 -5.44 5.49 -4.71
CA LYS A 20 -5.48 6.91 -5.09
C LYS A 20 -4.35 7.28 -6.04
N LEU A 21 -3.14 6.77 -5.83
CA LEU A 21 -1.99 7.02 -6.69
C LEU A 21 -2.23 6.45 -8.09
N LYS A 22 -2.68 5.19 -8.19
CA LYS A 22 -3.02 4.54 -9.47
C LYS A 22 -4.11 5.30 -10.23
N ALA A 23 -5.19 5.70 -9.54
CA ALA A 23 -6.26 6.48 -10.17
C ALA A 23 -5.78 7.85 -10.69
N ASN A 24 -4.85 8.50 -9.99
CA ASN A 24 -4.29 9.78 -10.46
C ASN A 24 -3.26 9.58 -11.57
N GLN A 25 -2.46 8.51 -11.52
CA GLN A 25 -1.53 8.12 -12.58
C GLN A 25 -2.27 7.92 -13.91
N GLU A 26 -3.36 7.15 -13.93
CA GLU A 26 -4.18 6.94 -15.13
C GLU A 26 -4.73 8.24 -15.71
N ARG A 27 -5.18 9.16 -14.85
CA ARG A 27 -5.70 10.47 -15.26
C ARG A 27 -4.62 11.37 -15.86
N LEU A 28 -3.40 11.28 -15.34
CA LEU A 28 -2.29 12.14 -15.74
C LEU A 28 -1.49 11.59 -16.91
N PHE A 29 -1.61 10.29 -17.22
CA PHE A 29 -0.79 9.64 -18.24
C PHE A 29 -0.79 10.37 -19.60
N ALA A 30 -1.92 10.95 -19.99
CA ALA A 30 -2.06 11.69 -21.24
C ALA A 30 -1.58 13.15 -21.19
N THR A 31 -1.53 13.78 -20.01
CA THR A 31 -1.24 15.23 -19.86
C THR A 31 0.10 15.52 -19.21
N ASP A 32 0.57 14.63 -18.34
CA ASP A 32 1.84 14.74 -17.63
C ASP A 32 2.40 13.32 -17.34
N PRO A 33 3.06 12.69 -18.33
CA PRO A 33 3.55 11.32 -18.22
C PRO A 33 4.70 11.18 -17.21
N GLU A 34 5.47 12.25 -16.97
CA GLU A 34 6.56 12.24 -15.99
C GLU A 34 5.98 12.19 -14.57
N LEU A 35 4.99 13.04 -14.27
CA LEU A 35 4.28 12.97 -13.00
C LEU A 35 3.53 11.64 -12.83
N ALA A 36 2.91 11.12 -13.89
CA ALA A 36 2.27 9.80 -13.86
C ALA A 36 3.27 8.71 -13.47
N GLN A 37 4.48 8.68 -14.06
CA GLN A 37 5.52 7.71 -13.71
C GLN A 37 5.99 7.86 -12.25
N LEU A 38 6.10 9.09 -11.74
CA LEU A 38 6.44 9.30 -10.32
C LEU A 38 5.38 8.74 -9.37
N LEU A 39 4.09 8.92 -9.70
CA LEU A 39 2.99 8.35 -8.91
C LEU A 39 3.00 6.82 -8.93
N ASP A 40 3.31 6.22 -10.09
CA ASP A 40 3.46 4.77 -10.24
C ASP A 40 4.60 4.22 -9.37
N ASN A 41 5.77 4.89 -9.39
CA ASN A 41 6.92 4.52 -8.57
C ASN A 41 6.59 4.57 -7.07
N VAL A 42 5.86 5.60 -6.62
CA VAL A 42 5.44 5.71 -5.21
C VAL A 42 4.43 4.61 -4.86
N ALA A 43 3.50 4.30 -5.75
CA ALA A 43 2.55 3.21 -5.56
C ALA A 43 3.25 1.85 -5.43
N ALA A 44 4.33 1.62 -6.20
CA ALA A 44 5.14 0.41 -6.10
C ALA A 44 5.81 0.27 -4.72
N VAL A 45 6.49 1.32 -4.25
CA VAL A 45 7.14 1.34 -2.92
C VAL A 45 6.12 1.09 -1.80
N LEU A 46 4.96 1.75 -1.86
CA LEU A 46 3.91 1.52 -0.87
C LEU A 46 3.34 0.10 -0.94
N SER A 47 3.30 -0.51 -2.13
CA SER A 47 2.83 -1.89 -2.30
C SER A 47 3.80 -2.89 -1.67
N GLU A 48 5.11 -2.70 -1.83
CA GLU A 48 6.13 -3.52 -1.15
C GLU A 48 5.98 -3.44 0.38
N HIS A 49 5.78 -2.23 0.91
CA HIS A 49 5.53 -2.03 2.34
C HIS A 49 4.24 -2.71 2.82
N ALA A 50 3.17 -2.66 2.00
CA ALA A 50 1.90 -3.30 2.32
C ALA A 50 2.03 -4.83 2.34
N VAL A 51 2.83 -5.43 1.44
CA VAL A 51 3.09 -6.87 1.40
C VAL A 51 3.80 -7.33 2.66
N VAL A 52 4.92 -6.69 3.02
CA VAL A 52 5.67 -7.03 4.25
C VAL A 52 4.77 -6.93 5.48
N MET A 53 3.95 -5.89 5.54
CA MET A 53 3.02 -5.71 6.66
C MET A 53 1.91 -6.77 6.68
N ALA A 54 1.46 -7.25 5.52
CA ALA A 54 0.47 -8.32 5.44
C ALA A 54 1.07 -9.67 5.84
N GLU A 55 2.32 -9.95 5.47
CA GLU A 55 3.07 -11.14 5.91
C GLU A 55 3.26 -11.12 7.44
N ASP A 56 3.69 -10.00 8.02
CA ASP A 56 3.83 -9.82 9.47
C ASP A 56 2.51 -10.03 10.24
N ILE A 57 1.37 -9.67 9.62
CA ILE A 57 0.04 -9.90 10.19
C ILE A 57 -0.32 -11.38 10.10
N ALA A 58 -0.12 -12.02 8.94
CA ALA A 58 -0.45 -13.42 8.72
C ALA A 58 0.33 -14.35 9.65
N ASP A 59 1.64 -14.13 9.80
CA ASP A 59 2.49 -14.89 10.73
C ASP A 59 1.97 -14.80 12.18
N ARG A 60 1.40 -13.64 12.53
CA ARG A 60 0.88 -13.38 13.88
C ARG A 60 -0.52 -13.92 14.10
N GLU A 61 -1.35 -13.98 13.05
CA GLU A 61 -2.66 -14.63 13.08
C GLU A 61 -2.53 -16.15 13.23
N ASP A 62 -1.52 -16.77 12.60
CA ASP A 62 -1.22 -18.21 12.74
C ASP A 62 -0.71 -18.58 14.15
N ASP A 63 0.08 -17.72 14.80
CA ASP A 63 0.59 -17.91 16.16
C ASP A 63 -0.50 -17.80 17.26
N ASP A 64 -1.61 -17.10 16.99
CA ASP A 64 -2.74 -16.92 17.91
C ASP A 64 -3.82 -18.04 17.78
N THR A 65 -3.61 -19.06 16.92
CA THR A 65 -4.49 -20.24 16.71
C THR A 65 -3.93 -21.56 17.25
#